data_AF-A0A7M3DQI9-F1
#
_entry.id   AF-A0A7M3DQI9-F1
#
_cell.length_a   1.000
_cell.length_b   1.000
_cell.length_c   1.000
_cell.angle_alpha   90.00
_cell.angle_beta   90.00
_cell.angle_gamma   90.00
#
_symmetry.space_group_name_H-M   'P 1'
#
loop_
_entity.id
_entity.type
_entity.pdbx_description
1 polymer ?
#
loop_
_entity_poly.entity_id
_entity_poly.type
_entity_poly.pdbx_seq_one_letter_code
_entity_poly.pdbx_strand_id
1 'polypeptide(L)'
;MRRTSSRLRPAGNTTAPTRTSAPANGTRRYGAGGEHQYVRLAEAMKLNERAALAACSWGAFQILGSNFQAAGYPSVQAFVYSTCQSEAIQLFGFCNFVKTNPGMHKALKAEDWAGFASRYNGPGYKQNSYDTKMANAFKKFGGR
;
A
#
# COMPACT_ATOMS: atom_id res chain seq x y z
N MET A 1 41.23 48.12 -31.28
CA MET A 1 41.59 48.41 -29.88
C MET A 1 40.65 47.65 -28.94
N ARG A 2 41.07 47.43 -27.69
CA ARG A 2 40.85 46.24 -26.82
C ARG A 2 39.45 46.11 -26.17
N ARG A 3 39.06 44.83 -25.96
CA ARG A 3 38.29 44.16 -24.87
C ARG A 3 37.32 45.03 -24.02
N THR A 4 36.09 44.57 -23.77
CA THR A 4 35.80 43.73 -22.58
C THR A 4 34.59 42.80 -22.77
N SER A 5 34.69 41.66 -22.10
CA SER A 5 33.74 40.55 -22.01
C SER A 5 32.81 40.74 -20.82
N SER A 6 31.52 40.45 -20.98
CA SER A 6 30.68 39.94 -19.88
C SER A 6 29.50 39.15 -20.45
N ARG A 7 29.57 37.82 -20.30
CA ARG A 7 28.44 36.90 -20.51
C ARG A 7 27.47 37.06 -19.34
N LEU A 8 26.25 37.49 -19.61
CA LEU A 8 25.12 37.26 -18.71
C LEU A 8 24.53 35.87 -19.03
N ARG A 9 24.62 34.96 -18.06
CA ARG A 9 24.02 33.62 -18.06
C ARG A 9 22.49 33.73 -17.88
N PRO A 10 21.70 32.81 -18.45
CA PRO A 10 20.26 32.78 -18.27
C PRO A 10 19.89 32.33 -16.84
N ALA A 11 18.73 32.80 -16.39
CA ALA A 11 18.15 32.59 -15.07
C ALA A 11 18.15 31.11 -14.65
N GLY A 12 18.63 30.88 -13.43
CA GLY A 12 18.63 29.57 -12.78
C GLY A 12 17.21 29.07 -12.55
N ASN A 13 16.93 27.88 -13.07
CA ASN A 13 15.74 27.11 -12.77
C ASN A 13 15.82 26.69 -11.29
N THR A 14 15.07 27.34 -10.42
CA THR A 14 15.00 26.99 -8.99
C THR A 14 14.06 25.80 -8.84
N THR A 15 14.58 24.59 -9.05
CA THR A 15 13.87 23.37 -8.66
C THR A 15 13.79 23.35 -7.14
N ALA A 16 12.58 23.50 -6.59
CA ALA A 16 12.27 23.11 -5.22
C ALA A 16 12.77 21.67 -5.00
N PRO A 17 13.39 21.34 -3.86
CA PRO A 17 13.84 19.97 -3.62
C PRO A 17 12.62 19.06 -3.55
N THR A 18 12.41 18.26 -4.59
CA THR A 18 11.47 17.15 -4.59
C THR A 18 11.94 16.16 -3.53
N ARG A 19 11.50 16.36 -2.29
CA ARG A 19 11.75 15.47 -1.15
C ARG A 19 10.80 14.27 -1.25
N THR A 20 10.80 13.60 -2.40
CA THR A 20 10.17 12.28 -2.56
C THR A 20 11.01 11.29 -1.77
N SER A 21 10.42 10.76 -0.70
CA SER A 21 10.96 9.73 0.19
C SER A 21 11.12 8.33 -0.46
N ALA A 22 11.32 8.30 -1.78
CA ALA A 22 11.59 7.09 -2.54
C ALA A 22 13.11 6.82 -2.49
N PRO A 23 13.56 5.63 -2.04
CA PRO A 23 14.97 5.31 -2.06
C PRO A 23 15.47 5.24 -3.50
N ALA A 24 16.63 5.83 -3.75
CA ALA A 24 17.40 5.61 -4.96
C ALA A 24 17.95 4.18 -4.96
N ASN A 25 17.73 3.45 -6.05
CA ASN A 25 18.31 2.15 -6.40
C ASN A 25 18.03 0.92 -5.49
N GLY A 26 17.37 -0.07 -6.10
CA GLY A 26 17.70 -1.51 -5.98
C GLY A 26 17.46 -2.24 -4.66
N THR A 27 17.21 -1.54 -3.55
CA THR A 27 16.87 -2.12 -2.24
C THR A 27 15.36 -2.02 -2.02
N ARG A 28 14.79 -2.79 -1.06
CA ARG A 28 13.35 -2.75 -0.72
C ARG A 28 12.88 -1.29 -0.75
N ARG A 29 11.95 -0.96 -1.66
CA ARG A 29 11.52 0.43 -1.98
C ARG A 29 11.01 1.24 -0.77
N TYR A 30 10.84 0.59 0.38
CA TYR A 30 10.35 1.20 1.61
C TYR A 30 11.27 0.96 2.82
N GLY A 31 12.47 0.39 2.63
CA GLY A 31 13.35 0.00 3.75
C GLY A 31 12.85 -1.26 4.49
N ALA A 32 13.37 -1.47 5.70
CA ALA A 32 12.89 -2.54 6.58
C ALA A 32 11.46 -2.24 7.08
N GLY A 33 10.73 -3.26 7.54
CA GLY A 33 9.52 -3.00 8.34
C GLY A 33 9.90 -2.48 9.73
N GLY A 34 8.95 -1.85 10.43
CA GLY A 34 9.14 -1.45 11.84
C GLY A 34 8.72 -0.01 12.13
N GLU A 35 8.97 0.43 13.37
CA GLU A 35 8.47 1.70 13.91
C GLU A 35 8.90 2.93 13.10
N HIS A 36 10.07 2.89 12.46
CA HIS A 36 10.56 3.96 11.59
C HIS A 36 9.64 4.26 10.41
N GLN A 37 8.73 3.36 10.03
CA GLN A 37 7.69 3.64 9.03
C GLN A 37 6.70 4.71 9.53
N TYR A 38 6.42 4.79 10.83
CA TYR A 38 5.58 5.86 11.39
C TYR A 38 6.26 7.22 11.34
N VAL A 39 7.60 7.27 11.48
CA VAL A 39 8.36 8.52 11.28
C VAL A 39 8.24 9.00 9.83
N ARG A 40 8.36 8.09 8.85
CA ARG A 40 8.16 8.42 7.43
C ARG A 40 6.74 8.88 7.14
N LEU A 41 5.74 8.23 7.74
CA LEU A 41 4.35 8.64 7.63
C LEU A 41 4.13 10.03 8.21
N ALA A 42 4.66 10.31 9.41
CA ALA A 42 4.53 11.62 10.06
C ALA A 42 5.15 12.73 9.20
N GLU A 43 6.31 12.49 8.57
CA GLU A 43 6.89 13.43 7.60
C GLU A 43 6.01 13.65 6.37
N ALA A 44 5.40 12.58 5.82
CA ALA A 44 4.52 12.68 4.67
C ALA A 44 3.20 13.41 5.00
N MET A 45 2.65 13.21 6.20
CA MET A 45 1.43 13.87 6.66
C MET A 45 1.58 15.40 6.74
N LYS A 46 2.80 15.90 6.98
CA LYS A 46 3.10 17.34 6.93
C LYS A 46 2.90 17.95 5.54
N LEU A 47 3.02 17.15 4.47
CA LEU A 47 2.82 17.59 3.09
C LEU A 47 1.34 17.48 2.69
N ASN A 48 0.75 16.31 2.91
CA ASN A 48 -0.67 16.06 2.68
C ASN A 48 -1.10 14.83 3.47
N GLU A 49 -1.87 15.05 4.53
CA GLU A 49 -2.34 13.99 5.41
C GLU A 49 -3.13 12.91 4.67
N ARG A 50 -4.17 13.30 3.92
CA ARG A 50 -5.04 12.37 3.21
C ARG A 50 -4.26 11.50 2.24
N ALA A 51 -3.35 12.10 1.46
CA ALA A 51 -2.52 11.37 0.50
C ALA A 51 -1.53 10.44 1.20
N ALA A 52 -0.93 10.88 2.31
CA ALA A 52 -0.01 10.07 3.10
C ALA A 52 -0.71 8.84 3.67
N LEU A 53 -1.87 9.01 4.32
CA LEU A 53 -2.65 7.89 4.85
C LEU A 53 -3.14 6.94 3.74
N ALA A 54 -3.51 7.48 2.58
CA ALA A 54 -3.97 6.69 1.44
C ALA A 54 -2.85 5.88 0.77
N ALA A 55 -1.59 6.33 0.87
CA ALA A 55 -0.43 5.68 0.27
C ALA A 55 0.18 4.56 1.12
N CYS A 56 -0.35 4.32 2.33
CA CYS A 56 0.13 3.30 3.26
C CYS A 56 -0.82 2.10 3.34
N SER A 57 -0.26 0.91 3.56
CA SER A 57 -1.01 -0.30 3.89
C SER A 57 -1.20 -0.43 5.41
N TRP A 58 -2.39 -0.85 5.83
CA TRP A 58 -2.80 -0.84 7.24
C TRP A 58 -3.22 -2.23 7.75
N GLY A 59 -2.88 -2.53 9.01
CA GLY A 59 -3.27 -3.75 9.72
C GLY A 59 -2.69 -5.06 9.19
N ALA A 60 -3.18 -6.19 9.72
CA ALA A 60 -2.72 -7.53 9.41
C ALA A 60 -2.90 -7.91 7.92
N PHE A 61 -3.98 -7.41 7.30
CA PHE A 61 -4.31 -7.71 5.90
C PHE A 61 -3.63 -6.76 4.90
N GLN A 62 -2.94 -5.71 5.38
CA GLN A 62 -2.18 -4.78 4.55
C GLN A 62 -3.00 -4.07 3.45
N ILE A 63 -4.26 -3.73 3.73
CA ILE A 63 -5.11 -2.99 2.80
C ILE A 63 -4.56 -1.57 2.62
N LEU A 64 -4.33 -1.17 1.37
CA LEU A 64 -3.87 0.18 1.03
C LEU A 64 -4.96 1.21 1.39
N GLY A 65 -4.58 2.31 2.05
CA GLY A 65 -5.52 3.31 2.56
C GLY A 65 -6.38 3.97 1.48
N SER A 66 -5.93 4.02 0.23
CA SER A 66 -6.73 4.48 -0.92
C SER A 66 -7.99 3.62 -1.16
N ASN A 67 -8.02 2.38 -0.66
CA ASN A 67 -9.16 1.47 -0.75
C ASN A 67 -10.16 1.62 0.41
N PHE A 68 -10.10 2.71 1.20
CA PHE A 68 -10.97 2.91 2.37
C PHE A 68 -12.46 2.74 2.06
N GLN A 69 -12.93 3.22 0.89
CA GLN A 69 -14.34 3.08 0.47
C GLN A 69 -14.70 1.61 0.23
N ALA A 70 -13.83 0.87 -0.47
CA ALA A 70 -14.02 -0.56 -0.72
C ALA A 70 -13.97 -1.38 0.59
N ALA A 71 -13.21 -0.92 1.58
CA ALA A 71 -13.19 -1.48 2.94
C ALA A 71 -14.42 -1.07 3.79
N GLY A 72 -15.29 -0.19 3.28
CA GLY A 72 -16.55 0.20 3.92
C GLY A 72 -16.47 1.45 4.80
N TYR A 73 -15.46 2.31 4.61
CA TYR A 73 -15.27 3.51 5.42
C TYR A 73 -15.57 4.80 4.64
N PRO A 74 -16.04 5.86 5.32
CA PRO A 74 -16.39 7.12 4.67
C PRO A 74 -15.18 8.02 4.34
N SER A 75 -14.05 7.80 5.02
CA SER A 75 -12.80 8.54 4.79
C SER A 75 -11.58 7.68 5.11
N VAL A 76 -10.41 8.08 4.61
CA VAL A 76 -9.15 7.40 4.93
C VAL A 76 -8.80 7.55 6.41
N GLN A 77 -9.10 8.69 7.04
CA GLN A 77 -8.91 8.89 8.48
C GLN A 77 -9.77 7.91 9.29
N ALA A 78 -11.04 7.74 8.93
CA ALA A 78 -11.93 6.79 9.60
C ALA A 78 -11.43 5.35 9.45
N PHE A 79 -10.95 4.98 8.26
CA PHE A 79 -10.33 3.68 8.02
C PHE A 79 -9.09 3.46 8.89
N VAL A 80 -8.12 4.38 8.86
CA VAL A 80 -6.88 4.27 9.65
C VAL A 80 -7.19 4.18 11.14
N TYR A 81 -7.97 5.12 11.66
CA TYR A 81 -8.36 5.13 13.07
C TYR A 81 -8.96 3.80 13.51
N SER A 82 -9.90 3.27 12.72
CA SER A 82 -10.59 2.01 13.01
C SER A 82 -9.65 0.81 12.95
N THR A 83 -8.77 0.73 11.96
CA THR A 83 -7.79 -0.36 11.84
C THR A 83 -6.78 -0.40 12.99
N CYS A 84 -6.54 0.72 13.66
CA CYS A 84 -5.70 0.78 14.86
C CYS A 84 -6.39 0.27 16.14
N GLN A 85 -7.72 0.07 16.13
CA GLN A 85 -8.45 -0.30 17.35
C GLN A 85 -8.44 -1.81 17.64
N SER A 86 -8.57 -2.66 16.62
CA SER A 86 -8.54 -4.13 16.82
C SER A 86 -8.33 -4.91 15.52
N GLU A 87 -7.81 -6.14 15.65
CA GLU A 87 -7.71 -7.09 14.55
C GLU A 87 -9.09 -7.51 14.00
N ALA A 88 -10.11 -7.56 14.84
CA ALA A 88 -11.49 -7.84 14.40
C ALA A 88 -11.97 -6.79 13.40
N ILE A 89 -11.73 -5.50 13.66
CA ILE A 89 -12.07 -4.40 12.75
C ILE A 89 -11.24 -4.47 11.46
N GLN A 90 -9.96 -4.86 11.55
CA GLN A 90 -9.13 -5.10 10.36
C GLN A 90 -9.72 -6.22 9.50
N LEU A 91 -10.19 -7.31 10.10
CA LEU A 91 -10.85 -8.43 9.41
C LEU A 91 -12.17 -7.99 8.75
N PHE A 92 -12.99 -7.17 9.43
CA PHE A 92 -14.20 -6.61 8.82
C PHE A 92 -13.88 -5.77 7.58
N GLY A 93 -12.87 -4.90 7.65
CA GLY A 93 -12.39 -4.13 6.51
C GLY A 93 -11.92 -5.01 5.35
N PHE A 94 -11.17 -6.08 5.64
CA PHE A 94 -10.75 -7.08 4.64
C PHE A 94 -11.94 -7.79 3.99
N CYS A 95 -12.93 -8.22 4.77
CA CYS A 95 -14.12 -8.87 4.23
C CYS A 95 -14.89 -7.95 3.28
N ASN A 96 -15.06 -6.67 3.64
CA ASN A 96 -15.69 -5.67 2.78
C ASN A 96 -14.88 -5.44 1.50
N PHE A 97 -13.57 -5.30 1.62
CA PHE A 97 -12.68 -5.14 0.47
C PHE A 97 -12.77 -6.33 -0.49
N VAL A 98 -12.78 -7.57 0.01
CA VAL A 98 -12.97 -8.75 -0.84
C VAL A 98 -14.35 -8.75 -1.51
N LYS A 99 -15.42 -8.46 -0.77
CA LYS A 99 -16.80 -8.45 -1.29
C LYS A 99 -17.02 -7.40 -2.39
N THR A 100 -16.37 -6.24 -2.28
CA THR A 100 -16.43 -5.15 -3.28
C THR A 100 -15.59 -5.43 -4.52
N ASN A 101 -14.75 -6.47 -4.51
CA ASN A 101 -13.97 -6.94 -5.66
C ASN A 101 -14.57 -8.26 -6.20
N PRO A 102 -15.47 -8.24 -7.21
CA PRO A 102 -16.22 -9.43 -7.64
C PRO A 102 -15.34 -10.61 -8.04
N GLY A 103 -14.19 -10.35 -8.68
CA GLY A 103 -13.25 -11.39 -9.06
C GLY A 103 -12.58 -12.07 -7.86
N MET A 104 -12.23 -11.31 -6.81
CA MET A 104 -11.69 -11.88 -5.57
C MET A 104 -12.77 -12.66 -4.83
N HIS A 105 -13.95 -12.06 -4.67
CA HIS A 105 -15.08 -12.69 -3.98
C HIS A 105 -15.50 -14.01 -4.64
N LYS A 106 -15.61 -14.03 -5.98
CA LYS A 106 -15.93 -15.25 -6.74
C LYS A 106 -14.86 -16.32 -6.55
N ALA A 107 -13.59 -15.95 -6.67
CA ALA A 107 -12.49 -16.91 -6.51
C ALA A 107 -12.47 -17.51 -5.10
N LEU A 108 -12.62 -16.68 -4.07
CA LEU A 108 -12.63 -17.14 -2.67
C LEU A 108 -13.81 -18.07 -2.37
N LYS A 109 -15.02 -17.76 -2.88
CA LYS A 109 -16.20 -18.62 -2.73
C LYS A 109 -16.10 -19.94 -3.48
N ALA A 110 -15.38 -19.96 -4.59
CA ALA A 110 -15.16 -21.15 -5.40
C ALA A 110 -13.90 -21.93 -4.99
N GLU A 111 -13.24 -21.52 -3.89
CA GLU A 111 -11.99 -22.12 -3.42
C GLU A 111 -10.87 -22.12 -4.48
N ASP A 112 -10.94 -21.16 -5.42
CA ASP A 112 -9.91 -20.92 -6.42
C ASP A 112 -8.75 -20.13 -5.78
N TRP A 113 -7.89 -20.85 -5.07
CA TRP A 113 -6.78 -20.27 -4.32
C TRP A 113 -5.77 -19.55 -5.21
N ALA A 114 -5.54 -20.05 -6.43
CA ALA A 114 -4.67 -19.42 -7.42
C ALA A 114 -5.29 -18.13 -7.97
N GLY A 115 -6.57 -18.16 -8.30
CA GLY A 115 -7.33 -17.00 -8.74
C GLY A 115 -7.41 -15.92 -7.67
N PHE A 116 -7.64 -16.30 -6.41
CA PHE A 116 -7.64 -15.34 -5.29
C PHE A 116 -6.23 -14.78 -5.05
N ALA A 117 -5.21 -15.65 -4.96
CA ALA A 117 -3.82 -15.23 -4.71
C ALA A 117 -3.30 -14.26 -5.77
N SER A 118 -3.56 -14.54 -7.05
CA SER A 118 -3.12 -13.69 -8.15
C SER A 118 -3.73 -12.28 -8.12
N ARG A 119 -4.99 -12.17 -7.67
CA ARG A 119 -5.71 -10.89 -7.57
C ARG A 119 -5.28 -10.12 -6.33
N TYR A 120 -5.15 -10.80 -5.19
CA TYR A 120 -4.83 -10.14 -3.92
C TYR A 120 -3.35 -9.81 -3.78
N ASN A 121 -2.46 -10.76 -4.07
CA ASN A 121 -1.01 -10.62 -3.91
C ASN A 121 -0.29 -10.19 -5.20
N GLY A 122 -1.00 -10.14 -6.33
CA GLY A 122 -0.47 -9.80 -7.64
C GLY A 122 0.09 -11.00 -8.43
N PRO A 123 0.54 -10.77 -9.68
CA PRO A 123 0.96 -11.84 -10.59
C PRO A 123 2.16 -12.65 -10.08
N GLY A 124 2.98 -12.07 -9.20
CA GLY A 124 4.12 -12.75 -8.56
C GLY A 124 3.75 -13.70 -7.42
N TYR A 125 2.47 -13.95 -7.13
CA TYR A 125 2.03 -14.68 -5.93
C TYR A 125 2.69 -16.06 -5.75
N LYS A 126 3.02 -16.74 -6.84
CA LYS A 126 3.64 -18.07 -6.83
C LYS A 126 5.03 -18.09 -6.18
N GLN A 127 5.77 -16.98 -6.24
CA GLN A 127 7.11 -16.87 -5.63
C GLN A 127 7.09 -17.08 -4.12
N ASN A 128 5.95 -16.80 -3.48
CA ASN A 128 5.73 -16.97 -2.05
C ASN A 128 4.75 -18.10 -1.73
N SER A 129 4.36 -18.90 -2.73
CA SER A 129 3.42 -20.03 -2.63
C SER A 129 2.10 -19.67 -1.94
N TYR A 130 1.56 -18.47 -2.18
CA TYR A 130 0.36 -17.98 -1.49
C TYR A 130 -0.86 -18.88 -1.71
N ASP A 131 -1.05 -19.34 -2.95
CA ASP A 131 -2.09 -20.30 -3.34
C ASP A 131 -2.00 -21.61 -2.56
N THR A 132 -0.84 -22.26 -2.56
CA THR A 132 -0.61 -23.52 -1.86
C THR A 132 -0.79 -23.36 -0.34
N LYS A 133 -0.32 -22.24 0.23
CA LYS A 133 -0.48 -21.94 1.65
C LYS A 133 -1.95 -21.80 2.05
N MET A 134 -2.75 -21.10 1.24
CA MET A 134 -4.19 -20.96 1.48
C MET A 134 -4.91 -22.30 1.35
N ALA A 135 -4.63 -23.07 0.29
CA ALA A 135 -5.23 -24.39 0.08
C ALA A 135 -4.94 -25.35 1.24
N ASN A 136 -3.69 -25.39 1.71
CA ASN A 136 -3.28 -26.23 2.83
C ASN A 136 -3.93 -25.77 4.14
N ALA A 137 -4.01 -24.46 4.38
CA ALA A 137 -4.69 -23.92 5.55
C ALA A 137 -6.17 -24.27 5.55
N PHE A 138 -6.86 -24.13 4.40
CA PHE A 138 -8.27 -24.46 4.27
C PHE A 138 -8.54 -25.93 4.62
N LYS A 139 -7.76 -26.86 4.06
CA LYS A 139 -7.83 -28.29 4.39
C LYS A 139 -7.56 -28.55 5.88
N LYS A 140 -6.53 -27.89 6.45
CA LYS A 140 -6.17 -28.04 7.87
C LYS A 140 -7.33 -27.65 8.80
N PHE A 141 -8.13 -26.66 8.43
CA PHE A 141 -9.26 -26.17 9.22
C PHE A 141 -10.61 -26.79 8.84
N GLY A 142 -10.62 -27.92 8.11
CA GLY A 142 -11.83 -28.70 7.84
C GLY A 142 -12.60 -28.31 6.58
N GLY A 143 -12.00 -27.47 5.73
CA GLY A 143 -12.47 -27.29 4.36
C GLY A 143 -12.38 -28.60 3.56
N ARG A 144 -13.42 -28.90 2.77
CA ARG A 144 -13.53 -30.15 2.00
C ARG A 144 -12.81 -30.07 0.67
#